data_AF-A0A519LI28-F1
#
_entry.id   AF-A0A519LI28-F1
#
_cell.length_a   1.000
_cell.length_b   1.000
_cell.length_c   1.000
_cell.angle_alpha   90.00
_cell.angle_beta   90.00
_cell.angle_gamma   90.00
#
_symmetry.space_group_name_H-M   'P 1'
#
loop_
_entity.id
_entity.type
_entity.pdbx_description
1 polymer ?
#
loop_
_entity_poly.entity_id
_entity_poly.type
_entity_poly.pdbx_seq_one_letter_code
_entity_poly.pdbx_strand_id
1 'polypeptide(L)'
;TLPNIHVKDGILEDEKYKYLFSVEKINEEVKNGSSFRDAYVKVGQEIENNEFDFEIKNLNHTHQGSIGNLCLDKIEYQFNKLKGKLLG
;
A
#
# COMPACT_ATOMS: atom_id res chain seq x y z
N THR A 1 20.47 15.02 -10.70
CA THR A 1 20.21 13.97 -9.68
C THR A 1 19.90 14.67 -8.38
N LEU A 2 19.00 14.12 -7.56
CA LEU A 2 18.76 14.63 -6.21
C LEU A 2 19.79 13.94 -5.30
N PRO A 3 20.92 14.58 -4.95
CA PRO A 3 22.11 13.91 -4.43
C PRO A 3 21.90 13.27 -3.05
N ASN A 4 20.83 13.64 -2.34
CA ASN A 4 20.55 13.21 -0.97
C ASN A 4 19.31 12.31 -0.86
N ILE A 5 18.78 11.77 -1.97
CA ILE A 5 17.67 10.81 -1.91
C ILE A 5 18.22 9.39 -1.85
N HIS A 6 17.79 8.65 -0.83
CA HIS A 6 18.12 7.24 -0.63
C HIS A 6 16.85 6.42 -0.44
N VAL A 7 16.80 5.24 -1.05
CA VAL A 7 15.73 4.26 -0.81
C VAL A 7 16.00 3.60 0.54
N LYS A 8 14.96 3.51 1.39
CA LYS A 8 15.00 2.75 2.64
C LYS A 8 14.41 1.37 2.37
N ASP A 9 15.27 0.37 2.25
CA ASP A 9 14.85 -1.03 2.17
C ASP A 9 14.10 -1.43 3.45
N GLY A 10 13.07 -2.27 3.31
CA GLY A 10 12.29 -2.74 4.45
C GLY A 10 11.53 -1.63 5.19
N ILE A 11 11.22 -0.48 4.56
CA ILE A 11 10.58 0.66 5.23
C ILE A 11 9.29 0.28 5.97
N LEU A 12 8.56 -0.72 5.50
CA LEU A 12 7.31 -1.19 6.10
C LEU A 12 7.51 -2.02 7.38
N GLU A 13 8.73 -2.40 7.73
CA GLU A 13 9.07 -3.07 9.01
C GLU A 13 9.11 -2.08 10.19
N ASP A 14 9.10 -0.77 9.90
CA ASP A 14 9.09 0.29 10.90
C ASP A 14 7.68 0.39 11.54
N GLU A 15 7.61 0.33 12.88
CA GLU A 15 6.38 0.33 13.68
C GLU A 15 5.38 1.42 13.29
N LYS A 16 5.84 2.59 12.81
CA LYS A 16 4.95 3.66 12.37
C LYS A 16 4.04 3.28 11.18
N TYR A 17 4.40 2.24 10.43
CA TYR A 17 3.59 1.70 9.33
C TYR A 17 2.77 0.47 9.73
N LYS A 18 2.79 0.06 11.01
CA LYS A 18 2.04 -1.11 11.50
C LYS A 18 0.57 -1.09 11.08
N TYR A 19 -0.08 0.07 11.15
CA TYR A 19 -1.51 0.21 10.83
C TYR A 19 -1.82 0.56 9.37
N LEU A 20 -0.81 0.59 8.48
CA LEU A 20 -0.96 0.98 7.08
C LEU A 20 -2.00 0.12 6.34
N PHE A 21 -2.15 -1.14 6.74
CA PHE A 21 -3.04 -2.14 6.11
C PHE A 21 -4.33 -2.40 6.90
N SER A 22 -4.71 -1.49 7.79
CA SER A 22 -5.98 -1.60 8.54
C SER A 22 -7.21 -1.64 7.61
N VAL A 23 -7.16 -0.92 6.49
CA VAL A 23 -8.24 -0.91 5.49
C VAL A 23 -8.33 -2.26 4.76
N GLU A 24 -7.20 -2.87 4.41
CA GLU A 24 -7.16 -4.22 3.87
C GLU A 24 -7.79 -5.23 4.83
N LYS A 25 -7.44 -5.18 6.12
CA LYS A 25 -8.04 -6.04 7.15
C LYS A 25 -9.56 -5.87 7.25
N ILE A 26 -10.05 -4.62 7.23
CA ILE A 26 -11.50 -4.33 7.18
C ILE A 26 -12.13 -4.97 5.93
N ASN A 27 -11.49 -4.83 4.78
CA ASN A 27 -12.00 -5.40 3.53
C ASN A 27 -12.02 -6.94 3.55
N GLU A 28 -11.07 -7.60 4.21
CA GLU A 28 -11.08 -9.06 4.42
C GLU A 28 -12.26 -9.50 5.28
N GLU A 29 -12.50 -8.82 6.40
CA GLU A 29 -13.68 -9.07 7.25
C GLU A 29 -14.99 -8.90 6.47
N VAL A 30 -15.10 -7.86 5.64
CA VAL A 30 -16.27 -7.64 4.80
C VAL A 30 -16.44 -8.75 3.75
N LYS A 31 -15.36 -9.18 3.10
CA LYS A 31 -15.40 -10.32 2.17
C LYS A 31 -15.82 -11.63 2.87
N ASN A 32 -15.48 -11.76 4.15
CA ASN A 32 -15.86 -12.91 4.99
C ASN A 32 -17.30 -12.81 5.53
N GLY A 33 -18.04 -11.76 5.18
CA GLY A 33 -19.48 -11.64 5.46
C GLY A 33 -19.84 -10.64 6.56
N SER A 34 -18.86 -10.00 7.21
CA SER A 34 -19.13 -8.93 8.16
C SER A 34 -19.72 -7.71 7.46
N SER A 35 -20.63 -6.98 8.13
CA SER A 35 -20.98 -5.65 7.64
C SER A 35 -19.75 -4.75 7.72
N PHE A 36 -19.65 -3.75 6.83
CA PHE A 36 -18.54 -2.79 6.88
C PHE A 36 -18.42 -2.13 8.25
N ARG A 37 -19.55 -1.82 8.90
CA ARG A 37 -19.58 -1.21 10.23
C ARG A 37 -18.97 -2.13 11.29
N ASP A 38 -19.35 -3.40 11.29
CA ASP A 38 -18.87 -4.35 12.29
C ASP A 38 -17.37 -4.63 12.10
N ALA A 39 -16.94 -4.78 10.84
CA ALA A 39 -15.53 -4.92 10.48
C ALA A 39 -14.70 -3.70 10.93
N TYR A 40 -15.21 -2.49 10.70
CA TYR A 40 -14.54 -1.25 11.13
C TYR A 40 -14.38 -1.18 12.65
N VAL A 41 -15.44 -1.49 13.41
CA VAL A 41 -15.41 -1.49 14.89
C VAL A 41 -14.43 -2.54 15.40
N LYS A 42 -14.48 -3.77 14.86
CA LYS A 42 -13.60 -4.87 15.25
C LYS A 42 -12.12 -4.50 15.06
N VAL A 43 -11.75 -4.05 13.86
CA VAL A 43 -10.35 -3.67 13.57
C VAL A 43 -9.91 -2.48 14.43
N GLY A 44 -10.79 -1.51 14.69
CA GLY A 44 -10.51 -0.42 15.62
C GLY A 44 -10.19 -0.91 17.03
N GLN A 45 -10.97 -1.85 17.56
CA GLN A 45 -10.74 -2.46 18.87
C GLN A 45 -9.43 -3.25 18.94
N GLU A 46 -9.09 -4.00 17.89
CA GLU A 46 -7.80 -4.70 17.81
C GLU A 46 -6.62 -3.72 17.86
N ILE A 47 -6.73 -2.55 17.22
CA ILE A 47 -5.72 -1.49 17.29
C ILE A 47 -5.63 -0.94 18.72
N GLU A 48 -6.75 -0.58 19.34
CA GLU A 48 -6.80 -0.03 20.70
C GLU A 48 -6.22 -1.00 21.75
N ASN A 49 -6.43 -2.31 21.57
CA ASN A 49 -5.94 -3.35 22.47
C ASN A 49 -4.50 -3.81 22.18
N ASN A 50 -3.81 -3.24 21.17
CA ASN A 50 -2.50 -3.68 20.68
C ASN A 50 -2.49 -5.11 20.10
N GLU A 51 -3.64 -5.61 19.68
CA GLU A 51 -3.84 -6.94 19.08
C GLU A 51 -3.84 -6.90 17.54
N PHE A 52 -3.75 -5.71 16.95
CA PHE A 52 -3.69 -5.57 15.49
C PHE A 52 -2.43 -6.24 14.93
N ASP A 53 -2.69 -7.27 14.14
CA ASP A 53 -1.71 -7.95 13.29
C ASP A 53 -2.26 -8.08 11.86
N PHE A 54 -1.37 -7.93 10.87
CA PHE A 54 -1.70 -8.04 9.46
C PHE A 54 -0.48 -8.50 8.64
N GLU A 55 -0.61 -9.61 7.94
CA GLU A 55 0.48 -10.16 7.12
C GLU A 55 0.56 -9.50 5.75
N ILE A 56 1.61 -8.71 5.53
CA ILE A 56 1.86 -8.00 4.26
C ILE A 56 2.24 -8.95 3.11
N LYS A 57 2.83 -10.11 3.43
CA LYS A 57 3.56 -10.96 2.47
C LYS A 57 2.71 -11.58 1.35
N ASN A 58 1.39 -11.54 1.45
CA ASN A 58 0.47 -12.20 0.51
C ASN A 58 -0.45 -11.24 -0.27
N LEU A 59 -0.18 -9.93 -0.25
CA LEU A 59 -0.99 -8.95 -0.99
C LEU A 59 -0.72 -9.02 -2.50
N ASN A 60 -1.44 -9.90 -3.20
CA ASN A 60 -1.43 -10.02 -4.66
C ASN A 60 -2.33 -8.96 -5.32
N HIS A 61 -2.03 -7.68 -5.10
CA HIS A 61 -2.80 -6.59 -5.72
C HIS A 61 -2.45 -6.46 -7.20
N THR A 62 -3.41 -6.75 -8.09
CA THR A 62 -3.25 -6.61 -9.55
C THR A 62 -3.76 -5.26 -10.08
N HIS A 63 -4.45 -4.50 -9.24
CA HIS A 63 -5.05 -3.21 -9.61
C HIS A 63 -3.98 -2.19 -9.99
N GLN A 64 -4.20 -1.44 -11.08
CA GLN A 64 -3.25 -0.42 -11.53
C GLN A 64 -3.06 0.67 -10.47
N GLY A 65 -1.81 1.00 -10.17
CA GLY A 65 -1.44 1.97 -9.12
C GLY A 65 -1.41 1.38 -7.71
N SER A 66 -1.68 0.09 -7.52
CA SER A 66 -1.53 -0.57 -6.23
C SER A 66 -0.08 -0.96 -5.95
N ILE A 67 0.22 -1.33 -4.69
CA ILE A 67 1.55 -1.79 -4.26
C ILE A 67 2.07 -2.98 -5.09
N GLY A 68 1.18 -3.85 -5.58
CA GLY A 68 1.52 -4.99 -6.45
C GLY A 68 1.57 -4.67 -7.94
N ASN A 69 1.12 -3.47 -8.36
CA ASN A 69 1.15 -3.02 -9.75
C ASN A 69 1.23 -1.49 -9.82
N LEU A 70 2.42 -0.95 -9.56
CA LEU A 70 2.69 0.49 -9.56
C LEU A 70 2.69 1.14 -10.95
N CYS A 71 2.60 0.35 -12.03
CA CYS A 71 2.68 0.82 -13.42
C CYS A 71 3.97 1.62 -13.73
N LEU A 72 5.11 1.26 -13.12
CA LEU A 72 6.38 1.99 -13.28
C LEU A 72 6.85 2.02 -14.75
N ASP A 73 6.63 0.92 -15.47
CA ASP A 73 6.88 0.79 -16.92
C ASP A 73 6.12 1.85 -17.74
N LYS A 74 4.83 2.05 -17.44
CA LYS A 74 3.99 3.02 -18.14
C LYS A 74 4.39 4.45 -17.79
N ILE A 75 4.73 4.69 -16.52
CA ILE A 75 5.20 6.00 -16.06
C ILE A 75 6.52 6.36 -16.77
N GLU A 76 7.48 5.44 -16.81
CA GLU A 76 8.75 5.63 -17.48
C GLU A 76 8.56 5.91 -18.97
N TYR A 77 7.70 5.14 -19.65
CA TYR A 77 7.38 5.37 -21.06
C TYR A 77 6.84 6.79 -21.31
N GLN A 78 5.85 7.23 -20.54
CA GLN A 78 5.27 8.57 -20.72
C GLN A 78 6.30 9.67 -20.40
N PHE A 79 7.09 9.48 -19.35
CA PHE A 79 8.15 10.42 -18.98
C PHE A 79 9.17 10.58 -20.12
N ASN A 80 9.69 9.47 -20.65
CA ASN A 80 10.67 9.48 -21.73
C ASN A 80 10.10 10.07 -23.04
N LYS A 81 8.83 9.79 -23.34
CA LYS A 81 8.13 10.38 -24.49
C LYS A 81 8.05 11.90 -24.39
N LEU A 82 7.73 12.45 -23.21
CA LEU A 82 7.67 13.90 -22.99
C LEU A 82 9.07 14.52 -22.99
N LYS A 83 10.03 13.88 -22.31
CA LYS A 83 11.43 14.30 -22.27
C LYS A 83 12.02 14.42 -23.69
N GLY A 84 11.76 13.45 -24.56
CA GLY A 84 12.22 13.48 -25.95
C GLY A 84 11.64 14.63 -26.77
N LYS A 85 10.41 15.07 -26.48
CA LYS A 85 9.80 16.25 -27.13
C LYS A 85 10.32 17.59 -26.62
N LEU A 86 10.83 17.62 -25.39
CA LEU A 86 11.30 18.85 -24.74
C LEU A 86 12.79 19.10 -24.97
N LEU A 87 13.56 18.04 -25.22
CA LEU A 87 15.03 18.09 -25.35
C LEU A 87 15.52 17.78 -26.78
N GLY A 88 14.63 17.40 -27.69
CA GLY A 88 14.89 17.27 -29.13
C GLY A 88 14.22 18.38 -29.90
#